data_AF-A0A6N3QPH2-F1
#
_entry.id   AF-A0A6N3QPH2-F1
#
_cell.length_a   1.000
_cell.length_b   1.000
_cell.length_c   1.000
_cell.angle_alpha   90.00
_cell.angle_beta   90.00
_cell.angle_gamma   90.00
#
_symmetry.space_group_name_H-M   'P 1'
#
loop_
_entity.id
_entity.type
_entity.pdbx_description
1 polymer ?
#
loop_
_entity_poly.entity_id
_entity_poly.type
_entity_poly.pdbx_seq_one_letter_code
_entity_poly.pdbx_strand_id
1 'polypeptide(L)' 'MTKRKMAELLNDAHPKWSLRTCERRIEHWLKVAEFILYKPMVMAFGIEKKVIAF' A
#
# COMPACT_ATOMS: atom_id res chain seq x y z
N MET A 1 0.28 -9.27 -9.63
CA MET A 1 0.77 -7.89 -9.80
C MET A 1 1.91 -7.65 -8.81
N THR A 2 3.10 -7.24 -9.23
CA THR A 2 4.24 -6.94 -8.32
C THR A 2 4.40 -5.43 -8.13
N LYS A 3 5.04 -4.99 -7.04
CA LYS A 3 5.35 -3.55 -6.82
C LYS A 3 6.11 -2.95 -8.00
N ARG A 4 7.08 -3.69 -8.54
CA ARG A 4 7.83 -3.31 -9.74
C ARG A 4 6.91 -3.13 -10.95
N LYS A 5 6.02 -4.08 -11.21
CA LYS A 5 5.10 -3.98 -12.35
C LYS A 5 4.14 -2.79 -12.24
N MET A 6 3.70 -2.47 -11.02
CA MET A 6 2.90 -1.27 -10.75
C MET A 6 3.69 0.01 -11.00
N ALA A 7 4.98 0.04 -10.62
CA ALA A 7 5.85 1.18 -10.86
C ALA A 7 6.16 1.38 -12.35
N GLU A 8 6.34 0.29 -13.11
CA GLU A 8 6.48 0.31 -14.57
C GLU A 8 5.23 0.93 -15.21
N LEU A 9 4.02 0.45 -14.86
CA LEU A 9 2.76 1.02 -15.37
C LEU A 9 2.58 2.51 -15.00
N LEU A 10 2.98 2.90 -13.78
CA LEU A 10 2.94 4.30 -13.35
C LEU A 10 3.95 5.16 -14.13
N ASN A 11 5.10 4.59 -14.48
CA ASN A 11 6.12 5.28 -15.28
C ASN A 11 5.68 5.43 -16.74
N ASP A 12 5.03 4.41 -17.31
CA ASP A 12 4.44 4.48 -18.65
C ASP A 12 3.39 5.61 -18.74
N ALA A 13 2.57 5.78 -17.69
CA ALA A 13 1.60 6.88 -17.58
C ALA A 13 2.24 8.25 -17.27
N HIS A 14 3.43 8.27 -16.66
CA HIS A 14 4.16 9.49 -16.30
C HIS A 14 5.64 9.43 -16.72
N PRO A 15 5.95 9.54 -18.03
CA PRO A 15 7.31 9.34 -18.54
C PRO A 15 8.33 10.38 -18.05
N LYS A 16 7.87 11.52 -17.52
CA LYS A 16 8.72 12.58 -16.95
C LYS A 16 9.32 12.20 -15.59
N TRP A 17 8.76 11.21 -14.90
CA TRP A 17 9.29 10.74 -13.63
C TRP A 17 10.33 9.65 -13.88
N SER A 18 11.32 9.55 -13.01
CA SER A 18 12.21 8.38 -13.02
C SER A 18 11.47 7.16 -12.46
N LEU A 19 11.81 5.96 -12.93
CA LEU A 19 11.23 4.71 -12.42
C LEU A 19 11.37 4.60 -10.89
N ARG A 20 12.52 5.02 -10.33
CA ARG A 20 12.75 5.07 -8.88
C ARG A 20 11.74 5.95 -8.13
N THR A 21 11.29 7.05 -8.75
CA THR A 21 10.24 7.91 -8.18
C THR A 21 8.91 7.18 -8.15
N CYS A 22 8.57 6.47 -9.22
CA CYS A 22 7.37 5.64 -9.29
C CYS A 22 7.39 4.52 -8.26
N GLU A 23 8.51 3.80 -8.10
CA GLU A 23 8.68 2.75 -7.09
C GLU A 23 8.42 3.26 -5.67
N ARG A 24 9.01 4.40 -5.30
CA ARG A 24 8.79 5.03 -3.98
C ARG A 24 7.34 5.43 -3.77
N ARG A 25 6.67 5.95 -4.80
CA ARG A 25 5.25 6.31 -4.73
C ARG A 25 4.36 5.09 -4.52
N ILE A 26 4.58 4.02 -5.30
CA ILE A 26 3.85 2.75 -5.14
C ILE A 26 4.06 2.18 -3.74
N GLU A 27 5.29 2.15 -3.25
CA GLU A 27 5.57 1.67 -1.90
C GLU A 27 4.84 2.48 -0.83
N HIS A 28 4.87 3.81 -0.93
CA HIS A 28 4.19 4.69 0.02
C HIS A 28 2.68 4.51 -0.01
N TRP A 29 2.06 4.50 -1.20
CA TRP A 29 0.62 4.32 -1.33
C TRP A 29 0.14 2.97 -0.81
N LEU A 30 0.92 1.90 -1.01
CA LEU A 30 0.60 0.59 -0.45
C LEU A 30 0.63 0.59 1.09
N LYS A 31 1.63 1.24 1.70
CA LYS A 31 1.70 1.38 3.17
C LYS A 31 0.51 2.17 3.72
N VAL A 32 0.12 3.25 3.04
CA VAL A 32 -1.05 4.05 3.42
C VAL A 32 -2.34 3.25 3.28
N ALA A 33 -2.51 2.52 2.17
CA ALA A 33 -3.67 1.66 1.96
C ALA A 33 -3.77 0.56 3.04
N GLU A 34 -2.66 -0.10 3.36
CA GLU A 34 -2.59 -1.09 4.43
C GLU A 34 -3.01 -0.50 5.78
N PHE A 35 -2.47 0.67 6.13
CA PHE A 35 -2.81 1.34 7.39
C PHE A 35 -4.31 1.69 7.47
N ILE A 36 -4.87 2.27 6.39
CA ILE A 36 -6.29 2.68 6.34
C ILE A 36 -7.20 1.45 6.40
N LEU A 37 -6.85 0.37 5.70
CA LEU A 37 -7.70 -0.82 5.57
C LEU A 37 -7.59 -1.77 6.77
N TYR A 38 -6.48 -1.74 7.52
CA TYR A 38 -6.26 -2.69 8.61
C TYR A 38 -7.40 -2.71 9.63
N LYS A 39 -7.79 -1.54 10.17
CA LYS A 39 -8.83 -1.47 11.22
C LYS A 39 -10.22 -1.87 10.70
N PRO A 40 -10.71 -1.37 9.55
CA PRO A 40 -11.95 -1.86 8.94
C PRO A 40 -11.95 -3.35 8.67
N MET A 41 -10.86 -3.92 8.13
CA MET A 41 -10.76 -5.36 7.87
C MET A 41 -10.83 -6.17 9.17
N VAL A 42 -10.10 -5.76 10.21
CA VAL A 42 -10.16 -6.43 11.52
C VAL A 42 -11.59 -6.48 12.07
N MET A 43 -12.33 -5.36 11.97
CA MET A 43 -13.72 -5.29 12.43
C MET A 43 -14.65 -6.15 11.56
N ALA A 44 -14.50 -6.11 10.23
CA ALA A 44 -15.34 -6.86 9.31
C ALA A 44 -15.14 -8.38 9.40
N PHE A 45 -13.90 -8.82 9.65
CA PHE A 45 -13.57 -10.25 9.73
C PHE A 45 -13.60 -10.82 11.15
N GLY A 46 -14.00 -10.03 12.16
CA GLY A 46 -14.08 -10.52 13.55
C GLY A 46 -12.75 -10.99 14.13
N ILE A 47 -11.63 -10.44 13.65
CA ILE A 47 -10.28 -10.79 14.12
C ILE A 47 -10.06 -10.06 15.46
N GLU A 48 -10.73 -10.51 16.50
CA GLU A 48 -10.52 -10.02 17.86
C GLU A 48 -9.12 -10.45 18.33
N LYS A 49 -8.11 -9.63 18.05
CA LYS A 49 -6.92 -9.64 18.90
C LYS A 49 -7.34 -9.01 20.21
N LYS A 50 -7.43 -9.81 21.28
CA LYS A 50 -7.45 -9.31 22.66
C LYS A 50 -6.25 -8.37 22.83
N VAL A 51 -6.50 -7.07 22.66
CA VAL A 51 -5.50 -6.05 22.99
C VAL A 51 -5.45 -6.07 24.50
N ILE A 52 -4.39 -6.68 25.05
CA ILE A 52 -4.03 -6.49 26.45
C ILE A 52 -3.68 -5.01 26.54
N ALA A 53 -4.58 -4.23 27.14
CA ALA A 53 -4.30 -2.86 27.51
C ALA A 53 -3.21 -2.90 28.58
N PHE A 54 -2.09 -2.22 28.30
CA PHE A 54 -1.11 -1.83 29.30
C PHE A 54 -1.61 -0.56 29.99
#